data_AF-A0A3R7A4M2-F1
#
_entry.id   AF-A0A3R7A4M2-F1
#
_cell.length_a   1.000
_cell.length_b   1.000
_cell.length_c   1.000
_cell.angle_alpha   90.00
_cell.angle_beta   90.00
_cell.angle_gamma   90.00
#
_symmetry.space_group_name_H-M   'P 1'
#
loop_
_entity.id
_entity.type
_entity.pdbx_description
1 polymer ?
#
loop_
_entity_poly.entity_id
_entity_poly.type
_entity_poly.pdbx_seq_one_letter_code
_entity_poly.pdbx_strand_id
1 'polypeptide(L)'
;MFVYTGLLDFIDAMVEQGICSNKYNALATVLGHEIAHALARHTAETLSYLPLLLGLSVLTVDSELIASIFTFFCQLPFSRLHESEADHIGLMLMAAACYDPSEVRISMKLVNENGYDWFSTHPADEKRQKHLQELTADAISYQEKASWCVDMQTKVSQLIYKRITRRRATAGTTHSAEMAAMWDGMQAAAKPPQ
;
A
#
# COMPACT_ATOMS: atom_id res chain seq x y z
N MET A 1 1.57 -0.06 13.89
CA MET A 1 1.46 -0.60 12.52
C MET A 1 2.49 -1.71 12.38
N PHE A 2 2.02 -2.94 12.15
CA PHE A 2 2.89 -4.09 11.91
C PHE A 2 2.69 -4.52 10.46
N VAL A 3 3.78 -4.67 9.73
CA VAL A 3 3.75 -5.19 8.35
C VAL A 3 4.19 -6.64 8.41
N TYR A 4 3.27 -7.56 8.16
CA TYR A 4 3.53 -8.99 8.17
C TYR A 4 4.09 -9.44 6.82
N THR A 5 4.96 -10.45 6.81
CA THR A 5 5.49 -11.03 5.56
C THR A 5 4.38 -11.55 4.66
N GLY A 6 3.31 -12.12 5.27
CA GLY A 6 2.12 -12.55 4.53
C GLY A 6 1.38 -11.44 3.78
N LEU A 7 1.56 -10.16 4.15
CA LEU A 7 1.04 -9.03 3.37
C LEU A 7 1.81 -8.87 2.06
N LEU A 8 3.13 -9.10 2.07
CA LEU A 8 3.94 -8.99 0.86
C LEU A 8 3.62 -10.13 -0.11
N ASP A 9 3.47 -11.35 0.41
CA ASP A 9 3.06 -12.52 -0.37
C ASP A 9 1.65 -12.33 -0.96
N PHE A 10 0.75 -11.71 -0.19
CA PHE A 10 -0.58 -11.34 -0.65
C PHE A 10 -0.52 -10.35 -1.83
N ILE A 11 0.27 -9.28 -1.71
CA ILE A 11 0.41 -8.29 -2.78
C ILE A 11 1.05 -8.91 -4.03
N ASP A 12 2.03 -9.80 -3.86
CA ASP A 12 2.64 -10.53 -4.97
C ASP A 12 1.59 -11.40 -5.69
N ALA A 13 0.75 -12.13 -4.95
CA ALA A 13 -0.36 -12.90 -5.52
C ALA A 13 -1.37 -12.01 -6.28
N MET A 14 -1.66 -10.80 -5.77
CA MET A 14 -2.55 -9.86 -6.47
C MET A 14 -2.00 -9.39 -7.82
N VAL A 15 -0.68 -9.17 -7.89
CA VAL A 15 0.00 -8.78 -9.12
C VAL A 15 0.04 -9.96 -10.11
N GLU A 16 0.33 -11.17 -9.63
CA GLU A 16 0.31 -12.38 -10.47
C GLU A 16 -1.06 -12.70 -11.06
N GLN A 17 -2.13 -12.43 -10.31
CA GLN A 17 -3.52 -12.60 -10.78
C GLN A 17 -3.98 -11.45 -11.70
N GLY A 18 -3.13 -10.45 -11.95
CA GLY A 18 -3.47 -9.29 -12.79
C GLY A 18 -4.50 -8.35 -12.18
N ILE A 19 -4.73 -8.44 -10.86
CA ILE A 19 -5.65 -7.55 -10.14
C ILE A 19 -5.04 -6.16 -10.03
N CYS A 20 -3.75 -6.09 -9.69
CA CYS A 20 -2.96 -4.87 -9.62
C CYS A 20 -1.87 -4.91 -10.69
N SER A 21 -1.58 -3.78 -11.34
CA SER A 21 -0.51 -3.71 -12.35
C SER A 21 0.86 -3.46 -11.72
N ASN A 22 0.89 -2.84 -10.53
CA ASN A 22 2.13 -2.42 -9.88
C ASN A 22 2.13 -2.77 -8.38
N LYS A 23 3.07 -3.63 -7.99
CA LYS A 23 3.30 -4.06 -6.59
C LYS A 23 3.41 -2.89 -5.61
N TYR A 24 4.12 -1.82 -5.98
CA TYR A 24 4.38 -0.71 -5.08
C TYR A 24 3.15 0.17 -4.85
N ASN A 25 2.33 0.37 -5.89
CA ASN A 25 1.05 1.08 -5.76
C ASN A 25 0.06 0.27 -4.91
N ALA A 26 0.00 -1.05 -5.10
CA ALA A 26 -0.82 -1.95 -4.30
C ALA A 26 -0.39 -1.93 -2.81
N LEU A 27 0.91 -2.01 -2.55
CA LEU A 27 1.46 -1.86 -1.21
C LEU A 27 1.13 -0.49 -0.59
N ALA A 28 1.28 0.59 -1.37
CA ALA A 28 0.98 1.94 -0.92
C ALA A 28 -0.50 2.11 -0.55
N THR A 29 -1.40 1.41 -1.24
CA THR A 29 -2.84 1.40 -0.93
C THR A 29 -3.09 0.84 0.47
N VAL A 30 -2.55 -0.36 0.75
CA VAL A 30 -2.74 -1.02 2.06
C VAL A 30 -2.05 -0.24 3.18
N LEU A 31 -0.81 0.22 2.95
CA LEU A 31 -0.09 1.02 3.95
C LEU A 31 -0.76 2.38 4.19
N GLY A 32 -1.29 3.02 3.15
CA GLY A 32 -2.03 4.27 3.26
C GLY A 32 -3.26 4.12 4.16
N HIS A 33 -4.00 3.02 4.01
CA HIS A 33 -5.14 2.66 4.84
C HIS A 33 -4.76 2.50 6.32
N GLU A 34 -3.69 1.76 6.61
CA GLU A 34 -3.24 1.54 8.00
C GLU A 34 -2.68 2.82 8.65
N ILE A 35 -1.97 3.64 7.88
CA ILE A 35 -1.52 4.95 8.34
C ILE A 35 -2.72 5.84 8.62
N ALA A 36 -3.76 5.79 7.79
CA ALA A 36 -4.98 6.55 8.00
C ALA A 36 -5.69 6.15 9.30
N HIS A 37 -5.82 4.85 9.60
CA HIS A 37 -6.33 4.40 10.90
C HIS A 37 -5.53 4.97 12.08
N ALA A 38 -4.20 5.01 11.96
CA ALA A 38 -3.34 5.58 12.99
C ALA A 38 -3.50 7.11 13.10
N LEU A 39 -3.62 7.81 11.97
CA LEU A 39 -3.76 9.27 11.90
C LEU A 39 -5.11 9.73 12.48
N ALA A 40 -6.20 9.05 12.12
CA ALA A 40 -7.54 9.29 12.63
C ALA A 40 -7.75 8.75 14.06
N ARG A 41 -6.78 7.99 14.59
CA ARG A 41 -6.77 7.44 15.95
C ARG A 41 -7.97 6.52 16.24
N HIS A 42 -8.47 5.80 15.25
CA HIS A 42 -9.65 4.94 15.35
C HIS A 42 -9.58 3.93 16.52
N THR A 43 -8.40 3.37 16.81
CA THR A 43 -8.20 2.49 17.97
C THR A 43 -8.40 3.23 19.29
N ALA A 44 -7.85 4.44 19.41
CA ALA A 44 -7.98 5.24 20.62
C ALA A 44 -9.43 5.73 20.81
N GLU A 45 -10.12 6.08 19.73
CA GLU A 45 -11.54 6.41 19.76
C GLU A 45 -12.37 5.21 20.25
N THR A 46 -12.14 4.03 19.68
CA THR A 46 -12.83 2.81 20.10
C THR A 46 -12.61 2.51 21.60
N LEU A 47 -11.36 2.67 22.07
CA LEU A 47 -11.03 2.48 23.50
C LEU A 47 -11.60 3.57 24.40
N SER A 48 -11.85 4.77 23.88
CA SER A 48 -12.42 5.88 24.66
C SER A 48 -13.85 5.61 25.14
N TYR A 49 -14.54 4.65 24.54
CA TYR A 49 -15.87 4.20 24.96
C TYR A 49 -15.82 3.18 26.12
N LEU A 50 -14.66 2.61 26.45
CA LEU A 50 -14.53 1.63 27.55
C LEU A 50 -14.96 2.17 28.92
N PRO A 51 -14.58 3.40 29.35
CA PRO A 51 -15.04 3.96 30.62
C PRO A 51 -16.56 4.14 30.68
N LEU A 52 -17.21 4.44 29.56
CA LEU A 52 -18.68 4.54 29.49
C LEU A 52 -19.34 3.18 29.77
N LEU A 53 -18.82 2.12 29.17
CA LEU A 53 -19.32 0.75 29.39
C LEU A 53 -19.10 0.28 30.82
N LEU A 54 -17.93 0.60 31.39
CA LEU A 54 -17.62 0.33 32.79
C LEU A 54 -18.54 1.13 33.73
N GLY A 55 -18.90 2.35 33.37
CA GLY A 55 -19.89 3.14 34.10
C GLY A 55 -21.29 2.50 34.07
N LEU A 56 -21.67 1.90 32.94
CA LEU A 56 -22.97 1.23 32.78
C LEU A 56 -23.07 -0.05 33.63
N SER A 57 -21.98 -0.80 33.80
CA SER A 57 -21.96 -2.02 34.62
C SER A 57 -22.13 -1.74 36.11
N VAL A 58 -21.66 -0.58 36.59
CA VAL A 58 -21.88 -0.11 37.98
C VAL A 58 -23.36 0.20 38.26
N LEU A 59 -24.13 0.56 37.23
CA LEU A 59 -25.58 0.84 37.34
C LEU A 59 -26.45 -0.42 37.32
N THR A 60 -25.87 -1.61 37.53
CA THR A 60 -26.55 -2.92 37.54
C THR A 60 -27.23 -3.31 36.24
N VAL A 61 -26.84 -2.70 35.12
CA VAL A 61 -27.22 -3.18 33.79
C VAL A 61 -26.57 -4.54 33.56
N ASP A 62 -27.33 -5.49 33.02
CA ASP A 62 -26.86 -6.85 32.77
C ASP A 62 -25.58 -6.86 31.93
N SER A 63 -24.58 -7.62 32.38
CA SER A 63 -23.28 -7.71 31.72
C SER A 63 -23.40 -8.25 30.29
N GLU A 64 -24.36 -9.16 30.04
CA GLU A 64 -24.63 -9.70 28.71
C GLU A 64 -25.23 -8.64 27.78
N LEU A 65 -26.09 -7.77 28.31
CA LEU A 65 -26.66 -6.65 27.55
C LEU A 65 -25.58 -5.60 27.23
N ILE A 66 -24.69 -5.29 28.16
CA ILE A 66 -23.56 -4.38 27.93
C ILE A 66 -22.61 -4.93 26.86
N ALA A 67 -22.26 -6.21 26.94
CA ALA A 67 -21.43 -6.86 25.93
C ALA A 67 -22.10 -6.84 24.55
N SER A 68 -23.41 -7.11 24.49
CA SER A 68 -24.20 -7.08 23.25
C SER A 68 -24.26 -5.66 22.65
N ILE A 69 -24.46 -4.63 23.47
CA ILE A 69 -24.45 -3.23 23.04
C ILE A 69 -23.06 -2.87 22.51
N PHE A 70 -21.99 -3.25 23.20
CA PHE A 70 -20.63 -2.98 22.77
C PHE A 70 -20.31 -3.66 21.44
N THR A 71 -20.61 -4.95 21.32
CA THR A 71 -20.46 -5.70 20.07
C THR A 71 -21.25 -5.04 18.94
N PHE A 72 -22.52 -4.69 19.18
CA PHE A 72 -23.38 -4.12 18.15
C PHE A 72 -22.94 -2.71 17.72
N PHE A 73 -22.53 -1.85 18.66
CA PHE A 73 -22.09 -0.49 18.34
C PHE A 73 -20.66 -0.42 17.81
N CYS A 74 -19.71 -1.10 18.44
CA CYS A 74 -18.30 -1.00 18.08
C CYS A 74 -17.91 -1.93 16.92
N GLN A 75 -18.52 -3.11 16.76
CA GLN A 75 -18.10 -4.04 15.70
C GLN A 75 -18.79 -3.79 14.35
N LEU A 76 -19.98 -3.17 14.28
CA LEU A 76 -20.76 -3.13 13.04
C LEU A 76 -20.83 -1.75 12.37
N PRO A 77 -21.46 -0.70 12.94
CA PRO A 77 -21.58 0.59 12.28
C PRO A 77 -20.33 1.48 12.45
N PHE A 78 -19.73 1.55 13.64
CA PHE A 78 -18.51 2.37 13.86
C PHE A 78 -17.32 1.86 13.07
N SER A 79 -17.15 0.54 13.00
CA SER A 79 -16.13 -0.08 12.16
C SER A 79 -16.25 0.38 10.70
N ARG A 80 -17.46 0.39 10.11
CA ARG A 80 -17.65 0.83 8.71
C ARG A 80 -17.36 2.31 8.46
N LEU A 81 -17.69 3.17 9.41
CA LEU A 81 -17.36 4.60 9.33
C LEU A 81 -15.84 4.80 9.38
N HIS A 82 -15.16 4.16 10.32
CA HIS A 82 -13.69 4.18 10.42
C HIS A 82 -13.02 3.66 9.15
N GLU A 83 -13.53 2.57 8.56
CA GLU A 83 -13.01 2.05 7.30
C GLU A 83 -13.17 3.06 6.15
N SER A 84 -14.34 3.70 6.03
CA SER A 84 -14.59 4.70 4.97
C SER A 84 -13.74 5.96 5.12
N GLU A 85 -13.50 6.40 6.36
CA GLU A 85 -12.61 7.52 6.65
C GLU A 85 -11.15 7.14 6.37
N ALA A 86 -10.74 5.93 6.76
CA ALA A 86 -9.42 5.41 6.48
C ALA A 86 -9.16 5.25 4.97
N ASP A 87 -10.15 4.79 4.19
CA ASP A 87 -10.08 4.71 2.73
C ASP A 87 -9.84 6.10 2.11
N HIS A 88 -10.58 7.11 2.56
CA HIS A 88 -10.45 8.49 2.06
C HIS A 88 -9.08 9.08 2.37
N ILE A 89 -8.67 9.07 3.64
CA ILE A 89 -7.39 9.62 4.08
C ILE A 89 -6.24 8.84 3.42
N GLY A 90 -6.32 7.52 3.38
CA GLY A 90 -5.30 6.65 2.79
C GLY A 90 -5.09 6.93 1.31
N LEU A 91 -6.18 7.07 0.54
CA LEU A 91 -6.13 7.45 -0.87
C LEU A 91 -5.52 8.83 -1.09
N MET A 92 -5.86 9.83 -0.27
CA MET A 92 -5.26 11.15 -0.36
C MET A 92 -3.76 11.13 -0.03
N LEU A 93 -3.35 10.36 0.99
CA LEU A 93 -1.94 10.19 1.36
C LEU A 93 -1.15 9.52 0.23
N MET A 94 -1.71 8.48 -0.37
CA MET A 94 -1.14 7.77 -1.51
C MET A 94 -0.98 8.69 -2.73
N ALA A 95 -2.02 9.47 -3.05
CA ALA A 95 -2.00 10.46 -4.10
C ALA A 95 -0.94 11.54 -3.84
N ALA A 96 -0.85 12.05 -2.61
CA ALA A 96 0.14 13.04 -2.20
C ALA A 96 1.59 12.52 -2.26
N ALA A 97 1.77 11.23 -1.99
CA ALA A 97 3.03 10.52 -2.11
C ALA A 97 3.38 10.11 -3.57
N CYS A 98 2.55 10.50 -4.54
CA CYS A 98 2.75 10.27 -5.96
C CYS A 98 2.70 8.79 -6.39
N TYR A 99 1.99 7.96 -5.62
CA TYR A 99 1.58 6.62 -6.03
C TYR A 99 0.25 6.69 -6.81
N ASP A 100 0.02 5.76 -7.73
CA ASP A 100 -1.13 5.79 -8.64
C ASP A 100 -2.43 5.35 -7.94
N PRO A 101 -3.39 6.25 -7.65
CA PRO A 101 -4.63 5.92 -6.94
C PRO A 101 -5.56 4.99 -7.71
N SER A 102 -5.37 4.81 -9.02
CA SER A 102 -6.21 3.93 -9.85
C SER A 102 -5.97 2.44 -9.57
N GLU A 103 -4.84 2.11 -8.94
CA GLU A 103 -4.47 0.75 -8.53
C GLU A 103 -5.27 0.23 -7.34
N VAL A 104 -6.14 1.07 -6.76
CA VAL A 104 -7.09 0.70 -5.70
C VAL A 104 -8.22 -0.21 -6.21
N ARG A 105 -8.09 -0.72 -7.44
CA ARG A 105 -8.92 -1.79 -8.01
C ARG A 105 -8.72 -3.16 -7.33
N ILE A 106 -8.26 -3.16 -6.08
CA ILE A 106 -8.34 -4.28 -5.16
C ILE A 106 -9.84 -4.57 -4.99
N SER A 107 -10.35 -5.49 -5.79
CA SER A 107 -11.67 -6.04 -5.57
C SER A 107 -11.61 -6.79 -4.24
N MET A 108 -12.13 -6.18 -3.18
CA MET A 108 -12.19 -6.84 -1.87
C MET A 108 -12.87 -8.22 -1.96
N LYS A 109 -13.73 -8.41 -2.98
CA LYS A 109 -14.41 -9.67 -3.28
C LYS A 109 -13.46 -10.81 -3.68
N LEU A 110 -12.38 -10.52 -4.43
CA LEU A 110 -11.41 -11.53 -4.89
C LEU A 110 -10.43 -11.95 -3.79
N VAL A 111 -10.21 -11.06 -2.82
CA VAL A 111 -9.25 -11.30 -1.74
C VAL A 111 -9.88 -12.20 -0.65
N ASN A 112 -11.21 -12.19 -0.51
CA ASN A 112 -11.96 -12.97 0.49
C ASN A 112 -11.89 -14.48 0.23
N GLU A 113 -11.74 -14.89 -1.03
CA GLU A 113 -11.68 -16.31 -1.41
C GLU A 113 -10.35 -16.99 -1.07
N ASN A 114 -9.28 -16.20 -0.82
CA ASN A 114 -7.93 -16.72 -0.62
C ASN A 114 -7.51 -16.88 0.86
N GLY A 115 -8.44 -16.68 1.81
CA GLY A 115 -8.20 -16.95 3.23
C GLY A 115 -7.20 -16.01 3.92
N TYR A 116 -7.01 -14.81 3.39
CA TYR A 116 -6.16 -13.80 4.03
C TYR A 116 -6.87 -13.13 5.21
N ASP A 117 -6.17 -13.02 6.35
CA ASP A 117 -6.70 -12.49 7.63
C ASP A 117 -7.07 -11.00 7.60
N TRP A 118 -6.80 -10.32 6.48
CA TRP A 118 -7.08 -8.90 6.28
C TRP A 118 -8.58 -8.56 6.36
N PHE A 119 -9.46 -9.44 5.88
CA PHE A 119 -10.91 -9.20 5.99
C PHE A 119 -11.50 -9.50 7.35
N SER A 120 -10.80 -10.28 8.17
CA SER A 120 -11.19 -10.54 9.56
C SER A 120 -11.23 -9.22 10.33
N THR A 121 -10.33 -8.27 10.02
CA THR A 121 -10.24 -6.96 10.67
C THR A 121 -10.85 -5.82 9.84
N HIS A 122 -10.85 -5.91 8.51
CA HIS A 122 -11.38 -4.88 7.61
C HIS A 122 -12.50 -5.44 6.71
N PRO A 123 -13.77 -5.46 7.17
CA PRO A 123 -14.85 -6.03 6.40
C PRO A 123 -15.09 -5.27 5.08
N ALA A 124 -15.34 -6.04 4.03
CA ALA A 124 -15.73 -5.51 2.73
C ALA A 124 -17.26 -5.48 2.58
N ASP A 125 -17.78 -4.34 2.11
CA ASP A 125 -19.19 -4.17 1.77
C ASP A 125 -19.29 -3.57 0.36
N GLU A 126 -20.33 -3.94 -0.40
CA GLU A 126 -20.53 -3.44 -1.77
C GLU A 126 -20.67 -1.91 -1.80
N LYS A 127 -21.26 -1.34 -0.75
CA LYS A 127 -21.35 0.12 -0.56
C LYS A 127 -19.98 0.77 -0.40
N ARG A 128 -19.09 0.13 0.39
CA ARG A 128 -17.71 0.61 0.59
C ARG A 128 -16.94 0.56 -0.74
N GLN A 129 -17.07 -0.52 -1.50
CA GLN A 129 -16.42 -0.64 -2.81
C GLN A 129 -16.87 0.44 -3.79
N LYS A 130 -18.17 0.76 -3.82
CA LYS A 130 -18.67 1.86 -4.66
C LYS A 130 -18.10 3.21 -4.20
N HIS A 131 -18.10 3.48 -2.90
CA HIS A 131 -17.56 4.72 -2.36
C HIS A 131 -16.05 4.86 -2.63
N LEU A 132 -15.31 3.75 -2.54
CA LEU A 132 -13.88 3.70 -2.86
C LEU A 132 -13.60 4.13 -4.31
N GLN A 133 -14.45 3.77 -5.27
CA GLN A 133 -14.32 4.23 -6.66
C GLN A 133 -14.51 5.74 -6.81
N GLU A 134 -15.45 6.32 -6.06
CA GLU A 134 -15.67 7.77 -6.02
C GLU A 134 -14.43 8.47 -5.43
N LEU A 135 -13.91 7.95 -4.31
CA LEU A 135 -12.70 8.46 -3.66
C LEU A 135 -11.45 8.35 -4.54
N THR A 136 -11.32 7.26 -5.31
CA THR A 136 -10.22 7.09 -6.26
C THR A 136 -10.23 8.21 -7.32
N ALA A 137 -11.40 8.57 -7.84
CA ALA A 137 -11.51 9.66 -8.81
C ALA A 137 -11.08 11.00 -8.21
N ASP A 138 -11.48 11.28 -6.97
CA ASP A 138 -11.04 12.47 -6.24
C ASP A 138 -9.52 12.47 -6.00
N ALA A 139 -8.94 11.32 -5.65
CA ALA A 139 -7.51 11.15 -5.41
C ALA A 139 -6.69 11.40 -6.68
N ILE A 140 -7.15 10.90 -7.82
CA ILE A 140 -6.54 11.16 -9.13
C ILE A 140 -6.62 12.66 -9.44
N SER A 141 -7.79 13.28 -9.28
CA SER A 141 -7.94 14.73 -9.51
C SER A 141 -7.03 15.57 -8.61
N TYR A 142 -6.86 15.17 -7.35
CA TYR A 142 -5.93 15.80 -6.41
C TYR A 142 -4.48 15.67 -6.90
N GLN A 143 -4.06 14.48 -7.30
CA GLN A 143 -2.72 14.22 -7.83
C GLN A 143 -2.43 14.97 -9.13
N GLU A 144 -3.40 15.10 -10.03
CA GLU A 144 -3.23 15.84 -11.28
C GLU A 144 -3.02 17.34 -11.06
N LYS A 145 -3.70 17.91 -10.05
CA LYS A 145 -3.50 19.31 -9.63
C LYS A 145 -2.17 19.53 -8.92
N ALA A 146 -1.60 18.46 -8.35
CA ALA A 146 -0.35 18.49 -7.61
C ALA A 146 0.87 18.55 -8.54
N SER A 147 1.39 19.75 -8.81
CA SER A 147 2.56 19.95 -9.67
C SER A 147 3.84 19.24 -9.17
N TRP A 148 3.93 18.91 -7.89
CA TRP A 148 5.13 18.32 -7.29
C TRP A 148 5.35 16.86 -7.70
N CYS A 149 4.30 16.11 -8.02
CA CYS A 149 4.47 14.72 -8.42
C CYS A 149 5.19 14.60 -9.77
N VAL A 150 4.78 15.43 -10.73
CA VAL A 150 5.43 15.53 -12.04
C VAL A 150 6.87 16.07 -11.89
N ASP A 151 7.08 17.09 -11.07
CA ASP A 151 8.41 17.65 -10.82
C ASP A 151 9.35 16.62 -10.15
N MET A 152 8.84 15.88 -9.16
CA MET A 152 9.61 14.83 -8.47
C MET A 152 9.98 13.70 -9.43
N GLN A 153 9.03 13.16 -10.20
CA GLN A 153 9.30 12.13 -11.21
C GLN A 153 10.34 12.59 -12.23
N THR A 154 10.25 13.85 -12.69
CA THR A 154 11.20 14.44 -13.62
C THR A 154 12.60 14.52 -13.02
N LYS A 155 12.74 15.04 -11.79
CA LYS A 155 14.03 15.17 -11.10
C LYS A 155 14.66 13.81 -10.84
N VAL A 156 13.89 12.84 -10.37
CA VAL A 156 14.38 11.46 -10.14
C VAL A 156 14.86 10.85 -11.44
N SER A 157 14.10 11.00 -12.54
CA SER A 157 14.47 10.47 -13.86
C SER A 157 15.77 11.10 -14.37
N GLN A 158 15.93 12.42 -14.21
CA GLN A 158 17.16 13.12 -14.56
C GLN A 158 18.36 12.66 -13.74
N LEU A 159 18.20 12.44 -12.43
CA LEU A 159 19.26 11.93 -11.57
C LEU A 159 19.69 10.51 -11.97
N ILE A 160 18.72 9.64 -12.24
CA ILE A 160 18.97 8.27 -12.73
C ILE A 160 19.71 8.34 -14.08
N TYR A 161 19.21 9.12 -15.04
CA TYR A 161 19.83 9.29 -16.35
C TYR A 161 21.27 9.80 -16.23
N LYS A 162 21.51 10.83 -15.41
CA LYS A 162 22.85 11.40 -15.17
C LYS A 162 23.79 10.37 -14.53
N ARG A 163 23.28 9.51 -13.65
CA ARG A 163 24.08 8.44 -13.03
C ARG A 163 24.42 7.33 -14.01
N ILE A 164 23.47 6.92 -14.85
CA ILE A 164 23.70 5.91 -15.90
C ILE A 164 24.70 6.42 -16.94
N THR A 165 24.53 7.66 -17.42
CA THR A 165 25.43 8.27 -18.41
C THR A 165 26.83 8.49 -17.87
N ARG A 166 27.00 8.96 -16.62
CA ARG A 166 28.31 9.04 -15.97
C ARG A 166 28.97 7.67 -15.84
N ARG A 167 28.25 6.64 -15.42
CA ARG A 167 28.77 5.27 -15.34
C ARG A 167 29.22 4.75 -16.70
N ARG A 168 28.47 5.03 -17.77
CA ARG A 168 28.87 4.67 -19.14
C ARG A 168 30.10 5.46 -19.62
N ALA A 169 30.19 6.75 -19.29
CA ALA A 169 31.35 7.57 -19.61
C ALA A 169 32.63 7.08 -18.91
N THR A 170 32.53 6.64 -17.65
CA THR A 170 33.65 6.04 -16.90
C THR A 170 33.94 4.58 -17.29
N ALA A 171 32.96 3.85 -17.84
CA ALA A 171 33.18 2.51 -18.38
C ALA A 171 33.96 2.54 -19.71
N GLY A 172 34.10 3.71 -20.35
CA GLY A 172 34.90 3.92 -21.55
C GLY A 172 36.32 4.42 -21.32
N THR A 173 36.76 4.60 -20.06
CA THR A 173 38.12 5.07 -19.76
C THR A 173 39.05 3.89 -19.49
N THR A 174 39.97 3.66 -20.44
CA THR A 174 41.21 2.84 -20.47
C THR A 174 41.18 1.40 -19.94
N HIS A 175 40.56 1.10 -18.79
CA HIS A 175 40.50 -0.25 -18.26
C HIS A 175 39.53 -1.18 -19.00
N SER A 176 38.55 -0.68 -19.76
CA SER A 176 37.63 -1.54 -20.52
C SER A 176 38.25 -2.07 -21.81
N ALA A 177 39.12 -1.30 -22.47
CA ALA A 177 39.89 -1.78 -23.61
C ALA A 177 40.94 -2.82 -23.18
N GLU A 178 41.58 -2.60 -22.03
CA GLU A 178 42.51 -3.59 -21.44
C GLU A 178 41.77 -4.87 -21.00
N MET A 179 40.61 -4.76 -20.35
CA MET A 179 39.80 -5.91 -19.93
C MET A 179 39.18 -6.66 -21.12
N ALA A 180 38.77 -5.96 -22.18
CA ALA A 180 38.30 -6.59 -23.42
C ALA A 180 39.45 -7.33 -24.13
N ALA A 181 40.64 -6.72 -24.23
CA ALA A 181 41.83 -7.39 -24.76
C ALA A 181 42.27 -8.59 -23.90
N MET A 182 42.12 -8.50 -22.57
CA MET A 182 42.36 -9.62 -21.65
C MET A 182 41.36 -10.75 -21.87
N TRP A 183 40.07 -10.42 -22.03
CA TRP A 183 39.00 -11.39 -22.29
C TRP A 183 39.17 -12.08 -23.65
N ASP A 184 39.50 -11.32 -24.70
CA ASP A 184 39.80 -11.88 -26.02
C ASP A 184 41.06 -12.77 -26.00
N GLY A 185 42.08 -12.38 -25.23
CA GLY A 185 43.28 -13.21 -25.00
C GLY A 185 42.97 -14.52 -24.25
N MET A 186 42.07 -14.48 -23.26
CA MET A 186 41.61 -15.68 -22.53
C MET A 186 40.79 -16.60 -23.43
N GLN A 187 39.99 -16.07 -24.35
CA GLN A 187 39.25 -16.88 -25.33
C GLN A 187 40.15 -17.48 -26.41
N ALA A 188 41.20 -16.77 -26.84
CA ALA A 188 42.18 -17.29 -27.79
C ALA A 188 43.03 -18.43 -27.20
N ALA A 189 43.36 -18.39 -25.90
CA ALA A 189 44.08 -19.43 -25.20
C ALA A 189 43.22 -20.68 -24.87
N ALA A 190 41.89 -20.56 -24.93
CA ALA A 190 40.96 -21.65 -24.65
C ALA A 190 40.62 -22.51 -25.89
N LYS A 191 41.14 -22.17 -27.07
CA LYS A 191 40.96 -22.99 -28.28
C LYS A 191 42.09 -24.02 -28.38
N PRO A 192 41.79 -25.33 -28.43
CA PRO A 192 42.83 -26.34 -28.57
C PRO A 192 43.54 -26.21 -29.92
N PRO A 193 44.84 -26.57 -30.01
CA PRO A 193 45.56 -26.55 -31.28
C PRO A 193 44.91 -27.53 -32.26
N GLN A 194 44.90 -27.14 -33.53
CA GLN A 194 44.31 -27.89 -34.64
C GLN A 194 44.87 -29.31 -34.76
#